data_AF-A0A0E3LG18-F1
#
_entry.id   AF-A0A0E3LG18-F1
#
_cell.length_a   1.000
_cell.length_b   1.000
_cell.length_c   1.000
_cell.angle_alpha   90.00
_cell.angle_beta   90.00
_cell.angle_gamma   90.00
#
_symmetry.space_group_name_H-M   'P 1'
#
loop_
_entity.id
_entity.type
_entity.pdbx_description
1 polymer ?
#
loop_
_entity_poly.entity_id
_entity_poly.type
_entity_poly.pdbx_seq_one_letter_code
_entity_poly.pdbx_strand_id
1 'polypeptide(L)'
;MGLFRKLRTILGIIFENESEQKGDDFEKYVVDLFDEKNFSIVQWTTDMARKHTRFVESDCGPDLVLRHRRTNEIFCVECKFRSKLYKGKLQWSSPKQLGRYRTFAQDNLVPFFVVIGLGGKARKPKRMFCIPLEEAKYHALYPEMYKKFERDPKKKFSWKKKMPE
;
A
#
# COMPACT_ATOMS: atom_id res chain seq x y z
N MET A 1 24.60 30.37 -10.66
CA MET A 1 23.75 29.18 -10.94
C MET A 1 23.83 28.05 -9.91
N GLY A 2 24.75 28.05 -8.93
CA GLY A 2 24.92 26.91 -7.99
C GLY A 2 23.94 26.84 -6.81
N LEU A 3 23.47 27.99 -6.30
CA LEU A 3 22.67 28.04 -5.06
C LEU A 3 21.24 27.53 -5.26
N PHE A 4 20.59 27.92 -6.36
CA PHE A 4 19.23 27.48 -6.72
C PHE A 4 19.14 25.97 -6.99
N ARG A 5 20.19 25.37 -7.55
CA ARG A 5 20.27 23.92 -7.80
C ARG A 5 20.37 23.16 -6.47
N LYS A 6 21.23 23.60 -5.55
CA LYS A 6 21.36 23.01 -4.21
C LYS A 6 20.05 23.08 -3.42
N LEU A 7 19.34 24.22 -3.47
CA LEU A 7 18.06 24.38 -2.76
C LEU A 7 16.97 23.43 -3.29
N ARG A 8 16.87 23.26 -4.62
CA ARG A 8 15.94 22.28 -5.22
C ARG A 8 16.25 20.84 -4.80
N THR A 9 17.54 20.48 -4.75
CA THR A 9 17.96 19.16 -4.29
C THR A 9 17.58 18.92 -2.82
N ILE A 10 17.84 19.89 -1.94
CA ILE A 10 17.48 19.79 -0.50
C ILE A 10 15.97 19.66 -0.33
N LEU A 11 15.18 20.48 -1.03
CA LEU A 11 13.72 20.39 -1.01
C LEU A 11 13.24 19.01 -1.50
N GLY A 12 13.82 18.49 -2.59
CA GLY A 12 13.52 17.15 -3.09
C GLY A 12 13.75 16.07 -2.03
N ILE A 13 14.92 16.07 -1.38
CA ILE A 13 15.27 15.12 -0.32
C ILE A 13 14.30 15.22 0.86
N ILE A 14 13.94 16.43 1.30
CA ILE A 14 12.99 16.63 2.40
C ILE A 14 11.62 16.07 2.05
N PHE A 15 11.11 16.34 0.83
CA PHE A 15 9.82 15.84 0.38
C PHE A 15 9.80 14.31 0.20
N GLU A 16 10.90 13.72 -0.28
CA GLU A 16 11.06 12.27 -0.39
C GLU A 16 11.01 11.62 1.00
N ASN A 17 11.84 12.10 1.96
CA ASN A 17 11.84 11.61 3.34
C ASN A 17 10.45 11.72 4.01
N GLU A 18 9.74 12.83 3.80
CA GLU A 18 8.40 13.01 4.36
C GLU A 18 7.39 12.04 3.73
N SER A 19 7.50 11.80 2.42
CA SER A 19 6.64 10.83 1.71
C SER A 19 6.92 9.40 2.17
N GLU A 20 8.19 9.04 2.37
CA GLU A 20 8.60 7.74 2.89
C GLU A 20 8.07 7.53 4.31
N GLN A 21 8.28 8.49 5.21
CA GLN A 21 7.78 8.39 6.57
C GLN A 21 6.25 8.26 6.63
N LYS A 22 5.51 8.93 5.74
CA LYS A 22 4.06 8.76 5.61
C LYS A 22 3.68 7.36 5.13
N GLY A 23 4.49 6.73 4.28
CA GLY A 23 4.32 5.35 3.84
C GLY A 23 4.45 4.39 5.02
N ASP A 24 5.59 4.43 5.70
CA ASP A 24 5.90 3.57 6.86
C ASP A 24 4.85 3.72 7.99
N ASP A 25 4.41 4.95 8.24
CA ASP A 25 3.37 5.24 9.23
C ASP A 25 2.01 4.63 8.87
N PHE A 26 1.68 4.61 7.57
CA PHE A 26 0.45 4.02 7.09
C PHE A 26 0.52 2.49 7.09
N GLU A 27 1.65 1.90 6.72
CA GLU A 27 1.88 0.45 6.81
C GLU A 27 1.69 -0.05 8.25
N LYS A 28 2.33 0.59 9.22
CA LYS A 28 2.16 0.27 10.65
C LYS A 28 0.69 0.37 11.07
N TYR A 29 0.02 1.44 10.65
CA TYR A 29 -1.41 1.61 10.92
C TYR A 29 -2.25 0.46 10.34
N VAL A 30 -1.96 0.02 9.12
CA VAL A 30 -2.66 -1.10 8.48
C VAL A 30 -2.37 -2.42 9.20
N VAL A 31 -1.12 -2.67 9.59
CA VAL A 31 -0.72 -3.84 10.40
C VAL A 31 -1.53 -3.89 11.69
N ASP A 32 -1.66 -2.77 12.39
CA ASP A 32 -2.44 -2.68 13.64
C ASP A 32 -3.92 -3.05 13.43
N LEU A 33 -4.47 -2.94 12.21
CA LEU A 33 -5.85 -3.34 11.91
C LEU A 33 -6.02 -4.85 11.71
N PHE A 34 -4.94 -5.61 11.53
CA PHE A 34 -4.97 -7.08 11.50
C PHE A 34 -4.74 -7.63 12.90
N ASP A 35 -5.79 -8.16 13.53
CA ASP A 35 -5.71 -8.72 14.88
C ASP A 35 -4.79 -9.96 14.94
N GLU A 36 -3.85 -9.97 15.88
CA GLU A 36 -2.81 -10.99 16.01
C GLU A 36 -3.34 -12.40 16.31
N LYS A 37 -4.54 -12.51 16.90
CA LYS A 37 -5.16 -13.81 17.19
C LYS A 37 -5.68 -14.46 15.91
N ASN A 38 -6.04 -13.66 14.92
CA ASN A 38 -6.61 -14.12 13.65
C ASN A 38 -5.58 -14.14 12.51
N PHE A 39 -4.55 -13.29 12.58
CA PHE A 39 -3.57 -13.11 11.52
C PHE A 39 -2.13 -13.24 12.03
N SER A 40 -1.23 -13.71 11.17
CA SER A 40 0.21 -13.65 11.37
C SER A 40 0.89 -13.01 10.16
N ILE A 41 1.93 -12.23 10.41
CA ILE A 41 2.77 -11.65 9.36
C ILE A 41 3.77 -12.71 8.88
N VAL A 42 3.67 -13.09 7.60
CA VAL A 42 4.62 -14.01 6.94
C VAL A 42 5.81 -13.21 6.42
N GLN A 43 5.56 -12.06 5.83
CA GLN A 43 6.57 -11.13 5.36
C GLN A 43 6.09 -9.70 5.57
N TRP A 44 6.99 -8.85 6.01
CA TRP A 44 6.83 -7.40 6.00
C TRP A 44 8.04 -6.82 5.27
N THR A 45 7.83 -6.45 4.02
CA THR A 45 8.89 -5.97 3.15
C THR A 45 9.31 -4.58 3.63
N THR A 46 10.54 -4.47 4.12
CA THR A 46 11.18 -3.16 4.28
C THR A 46 12.05 -2.97 3.05
N ASP A 47 11.72 -1.99 2.23
CA ASP A 47 12.43 -1.65 0.99
C ASP A 47 13.94 -1.51 1.26
N MET A 48 14.70 -2.56 0.95
CA MET A 48 16.13 -2.64 1.26
C MET A 48 16.93 -1.80 0.27
N ALA A 49 16.41 -1.53 -0.92
CA ALA A 49 16.97 -0.58 -1.85
C ALA A 49 17.04 0.85 -1.27
N ARG A 50 16.23 1.19 -0.25
CA ARG A 50 16.38 2.45 0.51
C ARG A 50 17.62 2.48 1.40
N LYS A 51 18.17 1.31 1.74
CA LYS A 51 19.33 1.15 2.64
C LYS A 51 20.60 0.76 1.90
N HIS A 52 20.51 0.31 0.65
CA HIS A 52 21.65 -0.10 -0.15
C HIS A 52 21.38 0.10 -1.65
N THR A 53 22.41 0.41 -2.44
CA THR A 53 22.31 0.61 -3.90
C THR A 53 22.08 -0.68 -4.71
N ARG A 54 21.96 -1.84 -4.04
CA ARG A 54 21.79 -3.13 -4.71
C ARG A 54 20.30 -3.37 -4.90
N PHE A 55 19.94 -3.84 -6.08
CA PHE A 55 18.58 -4.29 -6.35
C PHE A 55 18.27 -5.51 -5.49
N VAL A 56 17.14 -5.46 -4.77
CA VAL A 56 16.62 -6.59 -3.99
C VAL A 56 15.28 -6.99 -4.60
N GLU A 57 15.18 -8.23 -5.04
CA GLU A 57 13.99 -8.73 -5.75
C GLU A 57 12.72 -8.64 -4.89
N SER A 58 12.83 -8.83 -3.57
CA SER A 58 11.70 -8.71 -2.65
C SER A 58 11.07 -7.32 -2.63
N ASP A 59 11.81 -6.26 -2.98
CA ASP A 59 11.30 -4.89 -3.08
C ASP A 59 10.34 -4.70 -4.28
N CYS A 60 10.17 -5.75 -5.10
CA CYS A 60 9.16 -5.81 -6.15
C CYS A 60 7.84 -6.44 -5.71
N GLY A 61 7.81 -7.08 -4.54
CA GLY A 61 6.62 -7.70 -3.95
C GLY A 61 5.71 -6.69 -3.22
N PRO A 62 4.66 -7.19 -2.56
CA PRO A 62 3.78 -6.38 -1.72
C PRO A 62 4.50 -5.92 -0.43
N ASP A 63 3.98 -4.86 0.18
CA ASP A 63 4.41 -4.40 1.49
C ASP A 63 4.23 -5.50 2.58
N LEU A 64 3.11 -6.24 2.54
CA LEU A 64 2.78 -7.29 3.50
C LEU A 64 2.37 -8.61 2.83
N VAL A 65 2.82 -9.72 3.39
CA VAL A 65 2.26 -11.06 3.19
C VAL A 65 1.74 -11.56 4.54
N LEU A 66 0.46 -11.85 4.61
CA LEU A 66 -0.25 -12.24 5.81
C LEU A 66 -0.80 -13.66 5.68
N ARG A 67 -0.95 -14.34 6.81
CA ARG A 67 -1.63 -15.63 6.91
C ARG A 67 -2.81 -15.52 7.87
N HIS A 68 -3.99 -15.95 7.43
CA HIS A 68 -5.12 -16.13 8.32
C HIS A 68 -4.94 -17.45 9.10
N ARG A 69 -4.77 -17.36 10.42
CA ARG A 69 -4.33 -18.48 11.27
C ARG A 69 -5.29 -19.67 11.24
N ARG A 70 -6.60 -19.42 11.17
CA ARG A 70 -7.61 -20.49 11.22
C ARG A 70 -7.69 -21.31 9.93
N THR A 71 -7.45 -20.70 8.76
CA THR A 71 -7.54 -21.40 7.47
C THR A 71 -6.17 -21.68 6.84
N ASN A 72 -5.09 -21.13 7.40
CA ASN A 72 -3.74 -21.09 6.83
C ASN A 72 -3.65 -20.42 5.45
N GLU A 73 -4.71 -19.75 4.98
CA GLU A 73 -4.70 -19.03 3.71
C GLU A 73 -3.74 -17.82 3.79
N ILE A 74 -2.90 -17.69 2.76
CA ILE A 74 -1.94 -16.61 2.60
C ILE A 74 -2.50 -15.57 1.62
N PHE A 75 -2.28 -14.30 1.91
CA PHE A 75 -2.68 -13.19 1.05
C PHE A 75 -1.74 -12.01 1.17
N CYS A 76 -1.78 -11.14 0.17
CA CYS A 76 -0.91 -9.98 0.03
C CYS A 76 -1.67 -8.69 0.29
N VAL A 77 -1.00 -7.73 0.92
CA VAL A 77 -1.52 -6.38 1.12
C VAL A 77 -0.46 -5.35 0.73
N GLU A 78 -0.80 -4.53 -0.26
CA GLU A 78 -0.04 -3.32 -0.60
C GLU A 78 -0.66 -2.12 0.10
N CYS A 79 0.15 -1.33 0.79
CA CYS A 79 -0.28 -0.16 1.55
C CYS A 79 0.06 1.13 0.79
N LYS A 80 -0.94 2.00 0.58
CA LYS A 80 -0.72 3.32 -0.03
C LYS A 80 -1.49 4.42 0.70
N PHE A 81 -0.78 5.46 1.14
CA PHE A 81 -1.40 6.67 1.65
C PHE A 81 -1.35 7.80 0.62
N ARG A 82 -2.45 8.54 0.46
CA ARG A 82 -2.53 9.75 -0.35
C ARG A 82 -3.19 10.87 0.43
N SER A 83 -2.52 12.02 0.55
CA SER A 83 -3.09 13.18 1.24
C SER A 83 -4.25 13.82 0.46
N LYS A 84 -4.23 13.71 -0.87
CA LYS A 84 -5.25 14.25 -1.77
C LYS A 84 -5.28 13.46 -3.08
N LEU A 85 -6.35 13.68 -3.86
CA LEU A 85 -6.45 13.18 -5.23
C LEU A 85 -5.54 13.98 -6.17
N TYR A 86 -5.05 13.32 -7.22
CA TYR A 86 -4.32 13.96 -8.31
C TYR A 86 -5.20 14.02 -9.55
N LYS A 87 -5.50 15.23 -10.05
CA LYS A 87 -6.41 15.46 -11.19
C LYS A 87 -7.75 14.70 -11.03
N GLY A 88 -8.32 14.73 -9.82
CA GLY A 88 -9.58 14.04 -9.48
C GLY A 88 -9.47 12.52 -9.31
N LYS A 89 -8.28 11.93 -9.47
CA LYS A 89 -8.06 10.48 -9.43
C LYS A 89 -7.26 10.05 -8.21
N LEU A 90 -7.50 8.82 -7.77
CA LEU A 90 -6.71 8.14 -6.76
C LEU A 90 -5.52 7.47 -7.44
N GLN A 91 -4.42 8.20 -7.56
CA GLN A 91 -3.15 7.69 -8.07
C GLN A 91 -2.49 6.82 -6.98
N TRP A 92 -2.55 5.50 -7.09
CA TRP A 92 -2.07 4.59 -6.04
C TRP A 92 -0.73 3.93 -6.39
N SER A 93 -0.43 3.76 -7.67
CA SER A 93 0.84 3.17 -8.14
C SER A 93 1.38 3.89 -9.38
N SER A 94 2.57 3.48 -9.81
CA SER A 94 3.05 3.67 -11.19
C SER A 94 2.61 2.51 -12.10
N PRO A 95 2.58 2.68 -13.44
CA PRO A 95 2.32 1.58 -14.37
C PRO A 95 3.27 0.38 -14.16
N LYS A 96 4.56 0.65 -13.93
CA LYS A 96 5.57 -0.38 -13.68
C LYS A 96 5.29 -1.17 -12.40
N GLN A 97 4.96 -0.48 -11.30
CA GLN A 97 4.55 -1.14 -10.05
C GLN A 97 3.32 -2.03 -10.24
N LEU A 98 2.28 -1.51 -10.89
CA LEU A 98 1.07 -2.29 -11.17
C LEU A 98 1.38 -3.56 -11.99
N GLY A 99 2.25 -3.46 -12.99
CA GLY A 99 2.72 -4.63 -13.75
C GLY A 99 3.37 -5.68 -12.84
N ARG A 100 4.31 -5.27 -11.97
CA ARG A 100 5.00 -6.18 -11.04
C ARG A 100 4.01 -6.86 -10.08
N TYR A 101 3.06 -6.13 -9.50
CA TYR A 101 2.08 -6.73 -8.58
C TYR A 101 1.18 -7.75 -9.27
N ARG A 102 0.81 -7.52 -10.54
CA ARG A 102 0.03 -8.49 -11.32
C ARG A 102 0.81 -9.77 -11.58
N THR A 103 2.05 -9.64 -12.04
CA THR A 103 2.94 -10.78 -12.22
C THR A 103 3.12 -11.55 -10.90
N PHE A 104 3.42 -10.84 -9.81
CA PHE A 104 3.55 -11.45 -8.49
C PHE A 104 2.30 -12.22 -8.06
N ALA A 105 1.11 -11.62 -8.17
CA ALA A 105 -0.14 -12.26 -7.79
C ALA A 105 -0.47 -13.49 -8.66
N GLN A 106 -0.18 -13.40 -9.97
CA GLN A 106 -0.38 -14.51 -10.92
C GLN A 106 0.57 -15.66 -10.65
N ASP A 107 1.87 -15.40 -10.50
CA ASP A 107 2.89 -16.42 -10.31
C ASP A 107 2.73 -17.17 -8.98
N ASN A 108 2.23 -16.49 -7.95
CA ASN A 108 2.06 -17.06 -6.61
C ASN A 108 0.63 -17.56 -6.34
N LEU A 109 -0.34 -17.29 -7.22
CA LEU A 109 -1.75 -17.67 -7.07
C LEU A 109 -2.36 -17.24 -5.70
N VAL A 110 -1.97 -16.07 -5.20
CA VAL A 110 -2.39 -15.54 -3.90
C VAL A 110 -3.36 -14.36 -4.05
N PRO A 111 -4.41 -14.25 -3.21
CA PRO A 111 -5.24 -13.05 -3.15
C PRO A 111 -4.39 -11.81 -2.85
N PHE A 112 -4.60 -10.74 -3.60
CA PHE A 112 -3.84 -9.50 -3.46
C PHE A 112 -4.78 -8.32 -3.26
N PHE A 113 -4.56 -7.55 -2.20
CA PHE A 113 -5.35 -6.36 -1.89
C PHE A 113 -4.48 -5.11 -1.86
N VAL A 114 -5.04 -4.00 -2.31
CA VAL A 114 -4.46 -2.67 -2.18
C VAL A 114 -5.27 -1.92 -1.12
N VAL A 115 -4.65 -1.68 0.03
CA VAL A 115 -5.23 -0.88 1.11
C VAL A 115 -4.79 0.56 0.93
N ILE A 116 -5.76 1.47 0.75
CA ILE A 116 -5.49 2.87 0.45
C ILE A 116 -6.09 3.78 1.51
N GLY A 117 -5.26 4.60 2.14
CA GLY A 117 -5.69 5.70 3.00
C GLY A 117 -5.76 7.02 2.21
N LEU A 118 -6.86 7.77 2.34
CA LEU A 118 -7.06 9.04 1.64
C LEU A 118 -7.41 10.18 2.61
N GLY A 119 -6.59 11.24 2.55
CA GLY A 119 -6.71 12.44 3.39
C GLY A 119 -6.41 12.19 4.87
N GLY A 120 -6.32 13.26 5.65
CA GLY A 120 -5.97 13.16 7.08
C GLY A 120 -4.48 12.92 7.28
N LYS A 121 -4.11 12.10 8.28
CA LYS A 121 -2.73 11.70 8.57
C LYS A 121 -2.56 10.22 8.23
N ALA A 122 -1.35 9.77 7.90
CA ALA A 122 -1.07 8.36 7.61
C ALA A 122 -1.57 7.42 8.72
N ARG A 123 -1.32 7.76 9.99
CA ARG A 123 -1.79 6.98 11.17
C ARG A 123 -3.27 7.15 11.51
N LYS A 124 -4.00 8.00 10.78
CA LYS A 124 -5.43 8.31 11.01
C LYS A 124 -6.02 8.88 9.71
N PRO A 125 -6.14 8.05 8.66
CA PRO A 125 -6.64 8.52 7.38
C PRO A 125 -8.12 8.88 7.52
N LYS A 126 -8.58 9.88 6.76
CA LYS A 126 -10.00 10.28 6.79
C LYS A 126 -10.89 9.22 6.17
N ARG A 127 -10.40 8.58 5.11
CA ARG A 127 -11.10 7.53 4.35
C ARG A 127 -10.13 6.40 4.09
N MET A 128 -10.64 5.17 4.02
CA MET A 128 -9.85 3.98 3.74
C MET A 128 -10.58 3.08 2.75
N PHE A 129 -9.83 2.45 1.86
CA PHE A 129 -10.35 1.49 0.88
C PHE A 129 -9.55 0.20 0.95
N CYS A 130 -10.20 -0.94 0.74
CA CYS A 130 -9.55 -2.24 0.55
C CYS A 130 -9.98 -2.81 -0.80
N ILE A 131 -9.12 -2.65 -1.81
CA ILE A 131 -9.46 -2.91 -3.20
C ILE A 131 -8.73 -4.19 -3.64
N PRO A 132 -9.42 -5.25 -4.11
CA PRO A 132 -8.74 -6.37 -4.74
C PRO A 132 -7.95 -5.91 -5.96
N LEU A 133 -6.76 -6.49 -6.19
CA LEU A 133 -5.87 -6.07 -7.27
C LEU A 133 -6.54 -6.20 -8.65
N GLU A 134 -7.43 -7.18 -8.82
CA GLU A 134 -8.22 -7.42 -10.04
C GLU A 134 -9.17 -6.26 -10.36
N GLU A 135 -9.62 -5.53 -9.32
CA GLU A 135 -10.49 -4.36 -9.42
C GLU A 135 -9.69 -3.06 -9.56
N ALA A 136 -8.45 -3.03 -9.06
CA ALA A 136 -7.49 -1.93 -9.22
C ALA A 136 -6.84 -1.92 -10.63
N LYS A 137 -7.68 -1.93 -11.68
CA LYS A 137 -7.27 -2.13 -13.09
C LYS A 137 -6.31 -1.08 -13.66
N TYR A 138 -6.27 0.11 -13.07
CA TYR A 138 -5.40 1.19 -13.51
C TYR A 138 -4.61 1.75 -12.34
N HIS A 139 -3.41 2.28 -12.62
CA HIS A 139 -2.54 2.90 -11.62
C HIS A 139 -3.15 4.17 -10.99
N ALA A 140 -4.17 4.74 -11.64
CA ALA A 140 -4.97 5.87 -11.18
C ALA A 140 -6.46 5.54 -11.35
N LEU A 141 -7.21 5.57 -10.24
CA LEU A 141 -8.61 5.15 -10.22
C LEU A 141 -9.54 6.36 -10.14
N TYR A 142 -10.60 6.35 -10.92
CA TYR A 142 -11.70 7.29 -10.78
C TYR A 142 -12.55 6.96 -9.53
N PRO A 143 -13.19 7.94 -8.88
CA PRO A 143 -14.02 7.72 -7.70
C PRO A 143 -15.03 6.57 -7.81
N GLU A 144 -15.66 6.43 -8.96
CA GLU A 144 -16.68 5.41 -9.25
C GLU A 144 -16.11 3.99 -9.19
N MET A 145 -14.79 3.84 -9.43
CA MET A 145 -14.12 2.53 -9.40
C MET A 145 -13.80 2.06 -7.98
N TYR A 146 -13.46 2.99 -7.07
CA TYR A 146 -12.94 2.63 -5.74
C TYR A 146 -13.91 2.88 -4.59
N LYS A 147 -14.90 3.78 -4.74
CA LYS A 147 -15.82 4.14 -3.64
C LYS A 147 -16.59 2.94 -3.09
N LYS A 148 -16.91 1.94 -3.93
CA LYS A 148 -17.58 0.70 -3.51
C LYS A 148 -16.75 -0.17 -2.56
N PHE A 149 -15.45 0.09 -2.43
CA PHE A 149 -14.52 -0.61 -1.54
C PHE A 149 -14.17 0.18 -0.28
N GLU A 150 -14.90 1.25 0.00
CA GLU A 150 -14.69 2.07 1.19
C GLU A 150 -15.00 1.27 2.46
N ARG A 151 -14.12 1.39 3.44
CA ARG A 151 -14.26 0.78 4.76
C ARG A 151 -13.99 1.81 5.85
N ASP A 152 -14.51 1.55 7.04
CA ASP A 152 -14.15 2.34 8.22
C ASP A 152 -12.64 2.19 8.49
N PRO A 153 -11.86 3.29 8.49
CA PRO A 153 -10.44 3.25 8.78
C PRO A 153 -10.07 2.60 10.12
N LYS A 154 -10.97 2.57 11.11
CA LYS A 154 -10.70 2.05 12.46
C LYS A 154 -11.14 0.61 12.65
N LYS A 155 -11.98 0.08 11.76
CA LYS A 155 -12.48 -1.29 11.85
C LYS A 155 -11.31 -2.26 11.67
N LYS A 156 -11.27 -3.34 12.47
CA LYS A 156 -10.28 -4.41 12.26
C LYS A 156 -10.62 -5.18 10.99
N PHE A 157 -9.60 -5.70 10.31
CA PHE A 157 -9.82 -6.58 9.17
C PHE A 157 -10.37 -7.93 9.63
N SER A 158 -11.23 -8.51 8.80
CA SER A 158 -11.74 -9.86 8.97
C SER A 158 -11.51 -10.64 7.69
N TRP A 159 -11.30 -11.94 7.81
CA TRP A 159 -11.09 -12.81 6.67
C TRP A 159 -12.42 -13.43 6.23
N LYS A 160 -12.94 -13.01 5.09
CA LYS A 160 -14.03 -13.67 4.37
C LYS A 160 -13.50 -14.09 3.01
N LYS A 161 -13.74 -15.35 2.64
CA LYS A 161 -13.39 -15.83 1.30
C LYS A 161 -14.24 -15.04 0.31
N LYS A 162 -13.58 -14.15 -0.46
CA LYS A 162 -14.13 -13.04 -1.28
C LYS A 162 -14.45 -11.76 -0.47
N MET A 163 -13.49 -10.84 -0.48
CA MET A 163 -13.49 -9.44 0.01
C MET A 163 -13.48 -9.22 1.55
N PRO A 164 -12.54 -8.43 2.08
CA PRO A 164 -12.64 -7.85 3.42
C PRO A 164 -13.59 -6.63 3.42
N GLU A 165 -14.62 -6.66 4.25
CA GLU A 165 -15.43 -5.48 4.65
C GLU A 165 -14.78 -4.65 5.77
#